data_AF-A0A810N271-F1
#
_entry.id   AF-A0A810N271-F1
#
_cell.length_a   1.000
_cell.length_b   1.000
_cell.length_c   1.000
_cell.angle_alpha   90.00
_cell.angle_beta   90.00
_cell.angle_gamma   90.00
#
_symmetry.space_group_name_H-M   'P 1'
#
loop_
_entity.id
_entity.type
_entity.pdbx_description
1 polymer ?
#
loop_
_entity_poly.entity_id
_entity_poly.type
_entity_poly.pdbx_seq_one_letter_code
_entity_poly.pdbx_strand_id
1 'polypeptide(L)'
;MVDVKVLEQDLREHVRRHVPPGAVAAAGKDLAHYGHAKVSFAAPDSVKAALAAEVESLIQEAGTRRDLRFAETDYTPRKMRNVTRSEIAELGTVIRAVYAAEPLLRLLTEVAGEPVHRCPYEPEQFVITCLEKDGDTHGWHWDDFTFALVWVVECPPVENGGFVQCVPGTSWDKRKPAINRVFVEHPIYSMELFPGDLYLMRTNTTLHRVFPVQGGRRKIVNMGYASTSDLSGDFSHETMDQLWATAPAGEV
;
A
#
# COMPACT_ATOMS: atom_id res chain seq x y z
N MET A 1 -9.33 -9.81 22.37
CA MET A 1 -8.30 -8.92 21.79
C MET A 1 -7.03 -9.75 21.64
N VAL A 2 -6.47 -9.82 20.43
CA VAL A 2 -5.23 -10.59 20.19
C VAL A 2 -4.07 -9.88 20.89
N ASP A 3 -3.20 -10.63 21.56
CA ASP A 3 -2.03 -10.05 22.23
C ASP A 3 -0.97 -9.66 21.18
N VAL A 4 -0.77 -8.35 21.02
CA VAL A 4 0.20 -7.77 20.09
C VAL A 4 1.62 -8.29 20.35
N LYS A 5 2.00 -8.55 21.61
CA LYS A 5 3.35 -9.06 21.92
C LYS A 5 3.57 -10.45 21.36
N VAL A 6 2.52 -11.27 21.36
CA VAL A 6 2.56 -12.61 20.77
C VAL A 6 2.73 -12.52 19.26
N LEU A 7 2.00 -11.61 18.60
CA LEU A 7 2.12 -11.37 17.15
C LEU A 7 3.51 -10.85 16.77
N GLU A 8 4.07 -9.92 17.54
CA GLU A 8 5.43 -9.40 17.31
C GLU A 8 6.50 -10.49 17.47
N GLN A 9 6.33 -11.36 18.47
CA GLN A 9 7.21 -12.50 18.68
C GLN A 9 7.11 -13.50 17.53
N ASP A 10 5.90 -13.80 17.06
CA ASP A 10 5.68 -14.73 15.96
C ASP A 10 6.25 -14.17 14.64
N LEU A 11 6.00 -12.89 14.35
CA LEU A 11 6.61 -12.21 13.20
C LEU A 11 8.15 -12.25 13.26
N ARG A 12 8.74 -11.97 14.42
CA ARG A 12 10.19 -12.03 14.61
C ARG A 12 10.73 -13.44 14.34
N GLU A 13 10.03 -14.44 14.84
CA GLU A 13 10.43 -15.84 14.69
C GLU A 13 10.27 -16.32 13.24
N HIS A 14 9.19 -15.92 12.58
CA HIS A 14 8.92 -16.14 11.17
C HIS A 14 10.02 -15.57 10.28
N VAL A 15 10.33 -14.28 10.41
CA VAL A 15 11.39 -13.63 9.62
C VAL A 15 12.73 -14.33 9.83
N ARG A 16 13.02 -14.83 11.04
CA ARG A 16 14.28 -15.49 11.36
C ARG A 16 14.39 -16.90 10.78
N ARG A 17 13.31 -17.68 10.78
CA ARG A 17 13.37 -19.13 10.53
C ARG A 17 12.60 -19.63 9.31
N HIS A 18 11.61 -18.87 8.86
CA HIS A 18 10.60 -19.34 7.90
C HIS A 18 10.59 -18.56 6.59
N VAL A 19 11.51 -17.60 6.41
CA VAL A 19 11.75 -16.98 5.09
C VAL A 19 12.44 -18.01 4.18
N PRO A 20 11.85 -18.38 3.03
CA PRO A 20 12.42 -19.38 2.16
C PRO A 20 13.79 -18.94 1.61
N PRO A 21 14.77 -19.86 1.50
CA PRO A 21 16.06 -19.55 0.90
C PRO A 21 15.90 -18.97 -0.51
N GLY A 22 16.58 -17.85 -0.78
CA GLY A 22 16.54 -17.18 -2.09
C GLY A 22 15.31 -16.31 -2.35
N ALA A 23 14.28 -16.34 -1.49
CA ALA A 23 13.06 -15.54 -1.68
C ALA A 23 13.35 -14.03 -1.67
N VAL A 24 14.23 -13.57 -0.76
CA VAL A 24 14.66 -12.17 -0.67
C VAL A 24 15.38 -11.73 -1.96
N ALA A 25 16.32 -12.54 -2.44
CA ALA A 25 17.07 -12.23 -3.66
C ALA A 25 16.19 -12.26 -4.92
N ALA A 26 15.21 -13.16 -4.99
CA ALA A 26 14.23 -13.18 -6.07
C ALA A 26 13.34 -11.94 -6.02
N ALA A 27 12.78 -11.61 -4.86
CA ALA A 27 11.96 -10.42 -4.67
C ALA A 27 12.72 -9.12 -4.98
N GLY A 28 14.00 -9.02 -4.61
CA GLY A 28 14.83 -7.86 -4.96
C GLY A 28 15.03 -7.70 -6.47
N LYS A 29 15.18 -8.80 -7.23
CA LYS A 29 15.24 -8.76 -8.70
C LYS A 29 13.91 -8.30 -9.31
N ASP A 30 12.80 -8.82 -8.80
CA ASP A 30 11.46 -8.43 -9.26
C ASP A 30 11.19 -6.96 -8.96
N LEU A 31 11.52 -6.48 -7.76
CA LEU A 31 11.36 -5.08 -7.38
C LEU A 31 12.18 -4.16 -8.30
N ALA A 32 13.42 -4.53 -8.62
CA ALA A 32 14.27 -3.77 -9.53
C ALA A 32 13.75 -3.75 -10.98
N HIS A 33 13.12 -4.84 -11.43
CA HIS A 33 12.68 -4.96 -12.82
C HIS A 33 11.25 -4.45 -13.06
N TYR A 34 10.31 -4.82 -12.20
CA TYR A 34 8.88 -4.52 -12.32
C TYR A 34 8.43 -3.33 -11.45
N GLY A 35 9.31 -2.78 -10.61
CA GLY A 35 8.97 -1.75 -9.64
C GLY A 35 8.20 -2.28 -8.43
N HIS A 36 7.93 -3.58 -8.38
CA HIS A 36 7.25 -4.25 -7.27
C HIS A 36 7.68 -5.71 -7.15
N ALA A 37 7.45 -6.32 -6.00
CA ALA A 37 7.66 -7.73 -5.75
C ALA A 37 6.64 -8.30 -4.77
N LYS A 38 6.16 -9.52 -5.02
CA LYS A 38 5.41 -10.27 -4.02
C LYS A 38 6.34 -10.70 -2.90
N VAL A 39 6.00 -10.33 -1.68
CA VAL A 39 6.73 -10.62 -0.45
C VAL A 39 5.81 -11.29 0.58
N SER A 40 4.86 -12.11 0.12
CA SER A 40 3.90 -12.83 0.99
C SER A 40 4.59 -13.72 2.04
N PHE A 41 5.87 -14.05 1.85
CA PHE A 41 6.73 -14.74 2.81
C PHE A 41 7.19 -13.87 3.99
N ALA A 42 6.96 -12.54 3.96
CA ALA A 42 7.45 -11.61 4.97
C ALA A 42 6.71 -11.69 6.31
N ALA A 43 5.53 -12.32 6.33
CA ALA A 43 4.69 -12.42 7.52
C ALA A 43 4.05 -13.81 7.64
N PRO A 44 3.88 -14.33 8.86
CA PRO A 44 3.15 -15.56 9.12
C PRO A 44 1.64 -15.36 9.00
N ASP A 45 0.90 -16.45 8.81
CA ASP A 45 -0.56 -16.42 8.63
C ASP A 45 -1.31 -15.89 9.86
N SER A 46 -0.76 -16.08 11.06
CA SER A 46 -1.29 -15.53 12.32
C SER A 46 -1.36 -13.99 12.29
N VAL A 47 -0.30 -13.34 11.81
CA VAL A 47 -0.21 -11.88 11.67
C VAL A 47 -1.13 -11.40 10.55
N LYS A 48 -1.15 -12.10 9.41
CA LYS A 48 -2.08 -11.79 8.31
C LYS A 48 -3.53 -11.86 8.76
N ALA A 49 -3.90 -12.91 9.51
CA ALA A 49 -5.24 -13.10 10.03
C ALA A 49 -5.63 -12.04 11.07
N ALA A 50 -4.73 -11.69 11.99
CA ALA A 50 -4.96 -10.64 12.98
C ALA A 50 -5.13 -9.26 12.32
N LEU A 51 -4.29 -8.94 11.33
CA LEU A 51 -4.39 -7.70 10.56
C LEU A 51 -5.69 -7.66 9.75
N ALA A 52 -6.08 -8.75 9.10
CA ALA A 52 -7.35 -8.85 8.38
C ALA A 52 -8.56 -8.62 9.30
N ALA A 53 -8.58 -9.21 10.49
CA ALA A 53 -9.65 -9.02 11.46
C ALA A 53 -9.75 -7.56 11.95
N GLU A 54 -8.62 -6.90 12.19
CA GLU A 54 -8.60 -5.49 12.56
C GLU A 54 -9.08 -4.60 11.41
N VAL A 55 -8.70 -4.89 10.17
CA VAL A 55 -9.18 -4.16 8.98
C VAL A 55 -10.70 -4.23 8.86
N GLU A 56 -11.31 -5.40 9.03
CA GLU A 56 -12.77 -5.54 8.98
C GLU A 56 -13.45 -4.70 10.06
N SER A 57 -12.93 -4.73 11.30
CA SER A 57 -13.47 -3.94 12.42
C SER A 57 -13.39 -2.44 12.13
N LEU A 58 -12.22 -1.96 11.70
CA LEU A 58 -11.97 -0.54 11.47
C LEU A 58 -12.77 0.02 10.29
N ILE A 59 -12.98 -0.76 9.23
CA ILE A 59 -13.82 -0.34 8.10
C ILE A 59 -15.27 -0.14 8.57
N GLN A 60 -15.78 -1.04 9.41
CA GLN A 60 -17.15 -0.95 9.93
C GLN A 60 -17.33 0.26 10.86
N GLU A 61 -16.30 0.57 11.66
CA GLU A 61 -16.37 1.63 12.68
C GLU A 61 -16.09 3.03 12.11
N ALA A 62 -15.09 3.19 11.23
CA ALA A 62 -14.58 4.50 10.82
C ALA A 62 -14.45 4.67 9.29
N GLY A 63 -14.88 3.69 8.48
CA GLY A 63 -14.70 3.74 7.04
C GLY A 63 -15.47 4.87 6.35
N THR A 64 -14.76 5.83 5.77
CA THR A 64 -15.35 6.97 5.05
C THR A 64 -15.21 6.83 3.53
N ARG A 65 -16.31 7.00 2.80
CA ARG A 65 -16.36 6.90 1.34
C ARG A 65 -15.88 8.19 0.67
N ARG A 66 -15.04 8.06 -0.37
CA ARG A 66 -14.48 9.16 -1.16
C ARG A 66 -14.64 8.87 -2.67
N ASP A 67 -14.98 9.92 -3.43
CA ASP A 67 -15.04 9.91 -4.90
C ASP A 67 -14.42 11.23 -5.41
N LEU A 68 -13.13 11.19 -5.72
CA LEU A 68 -12.31 12.37 -6.01
C LEU A 68 -11.48 12.17 -7.28
N ARG A 69 -10.93 13.27 -7.81
CA ARG A 69 -9.99 13.32 -8.93
C ARG A 69 -8.91 14.36 -8.63
N PHE A 70 -7.66 14.08 -8.99
CA PHE A 70 -6.50 14.91 -8.63
C PHE A 70 -5.78 15.42 -9.89
N ALA A 71 -5.54 16.72 -9.97
CA ALA A 71 -4.89 17.34 -11.13
C ALA A 71 -3.43 16.88 -11.28
N GLU A 72 -2.76 16.66 -10.16
CA GLU A 72 -1.39 16.20 -9.99
C GLU A 72 -1.17 14.78 -10.55
N THR A 73 -2.26 14.09 -10.93
CA THR A 73 -2.27 12.77 -11.56
C THR A 73 -3.21 12.71 -12.78
N ASP A 74 -3.25 13.78 -13.59
CA ASP A 74 -4.07 13.92 -14.81
C ASP A 74 -5.57 13.61 -14.58
N TYR A 75 -6.11 14.00 -13.42
CA TYR A 75 -7.51 13.81 -13.01
C TYR A 75 -7.97 12.34 -12.98
N THR A 76 -7.04 11.43 -12.70
CA THR A 76 -7.36 10.02 -12.48
C THR A 76 -8.24 9.87 -11.23
N PRO A 77 -9.24 8.96 -11.26
CA PRO A 77 -10.21 8.83 -10.19
C PRO A 77 -9.63 8.16 -8.93
N ARG A 78 -10.19 8.51 -7.77
CA ARG A 78 -10.11 7.77 -6.51
C ARG A 78 -11.52 7.49 -6.03
N LYS A 79 -11.97 6.26 -6.22
CA LYS A 79 -13.32 5.80 -5.88
C LYS A 79 -13.22 4.67 -4.90
N MET A 80 -13.22 5.02 -3.62
CA MET A 80 -12.84 4.10 -2.57
C MET A 80 -13.34 4.55 -1.20
N ARG A 81 -13.46 3.61 -0.28
CA ARG A 81 -13.61 3.90 1.15
C ARG A 81 -12.26 3.79 1.82
N ASN A 82 -11.96 4.72 2.73
CA ASN A 82 -10.72 4.67 3.50
C ASN A 82 -10.98 4.80 5.00
N VAL A 83 -10.09 4.19 5.77
CA VAL A 83 -9.86 4.53 7.18
C VAL A 83 -8.47 5.16 7.25
N THR A 84 -8.40 6.37 7.79
CA THR A 84 -7.20 7.19 7.88
C THR A 84 -6.22 6.65 8.90
N ARG A 85 -4.97 7.10 8.83
CA ARG A 85 -3.95 6.77 9.82
C ARG A 85 -4.41 7.09 11.24
N SER A 86 -4.99 8.28 11.47
CA SER A 86 -5.41 8.73 12.80
C SER A 86 -6.48 7.81 13.39
N GLU A 87 -7.49 7.46 12.60
CA GLU A 87 -8.56 6.54 13.01
C GLU A 87 -8.01 5.14 13.30
N ILE A 88 -7.13 4.61 12.44
CA ILE A 88 -6.45 3.33 12.70
C ILE A 88 -5.63 3.41 13.99
N ALA A 89 -5.01 4.55 14.27
CA ALA A 89 -4.16 4.69 15.44
C ALA A 89 -4.91 4.83 16.76
N GLU A 90 -6.09 5.43 16.72
CA GLU A 90 -7.00 5.60 17.84
C GLU A 90 -7.73 4.29 18.16
N LEU A 91 -8.22 3.60 17.14
CA LEU A 91 -9.12 2.45 17.30
C LEU A 91 -8.41 1.08 17.22
N GLY A 92 -7.21 1.04 16.64
CA GLY A 92 -6.46 -0.18 16.35
C GLY A 92 -5.09 -0.26 17.03
N THR A 93 -4.57 -1.48 17.12
CA THR A 93 -3.26 -1.80 17.70
C THR A 93 -2.40 -2.70 16.82
N VAL A 94 -2.98 -3.61 16.03
CA VAL A 94 -2.24 -4.61 15.26
C VAL A 94 -1.47 -3.97 14.09
N ILE A 95 -2.14 -3.19 13.24
CA ILE A 95 -1.56 -2.49 12.09
C ILE A 95 -0.40 -1.61 12.55
N ARG A 96 -0.57 -0.88 13.66
CA ARG A 96 0.47 -0.04 14.25
C ARG A 96 1.70 -0.82 14.70
N ALA A 97 1.49 -1.93 15.41
CA ALA A 97 2.57 -2.77 15.89
C ALA A 97 3.33 -3.44 14.74
N VAL A 98 2.60 -3.95 13.74
CA VAL A 98 3.18 -4.55 12.54
C VAL A 98 3.96 -3.51 11.73
N TYR A 99 3.41 -2.31 11.52
CA TYR A 99 4.12 -1.22 10.84
C TYR A 99 5.44 -0.86 11.53
N ALA A 100 5.45 -0.85 12.86
CA ALA A 100 6.61 -0.55 13.67
C ALA A 100 7.56 -1.75 13.86
N ALA A 101 7.22 -2.95 13.38
CA ALA A 101 7.97 -4.16 13.67
C ALA A 101 9.35 -4.14 12.99
N GLU A 102 10.38 -4.00 13.80
CA GLU A 102 11.77 -3.97 13.36
C GLU A 102 12.19 -5.20 12.51
N PRO A 103 11.78 -6.45 12.79
CA PRO A 103 12.09 -7.59 11.92
C PRO A 103 11.54 -7.44 10.50
N LEU A 104 10.35 -6.86 10.35
CA LEU A 104 9.75 -6.61 9.05
C LEU A 104 10.52 -5.52 8.31
N LEU A 105 10.83 -4.40 8.97
CA LEU A 105 11.59 -3.29 8.37
C LEU A 105 12.97 -3.74 7.86
N ARG A 106 13.67 -4.60 8.62
CA ARG A 106 14.93 -5.19 8.17
C ARG A 106 14.77 -6.08 6.95
N LEU A 107 13.75 -6.93 6.92
CA LEU A 107 13.48 -7.78 5.77
C LEU A 107 13.17 -6.94 4.52
N LEU A 108 12.40 -5.85 4.67
CA LEU A 108 12.14 -4.91 3.58
C LEU A 108 13.42 -4.23 3.09
N THR A 109 14.33 -3.86 4.00
CA THR A 109 15.66 -3.32 3.66
C THR A 109 16.47 -4.32 2.83
N GLU A 110 16.46 -5.60 3.20
CA GLU A 110 17.14 -6.65 2.44
C GLU A 110 16.55 -6.86 1.05
N VAL A 111 15.22 -6.85 0.91
CA VAL A 111 14.54 -6.95 -0.39
C VAL A 111 14.79 -5.71 -1.25
N ALA A 112 14.72 -4.52 -0.66
CA ALA A 112 14.91 -3.25 -1.37
C ALA A 112 16.36 -3.06 -1.85
N GLY A 113 17.33 -3.70 -1.20
CA GLY A 113 18.76 -3.52 -1.46
C GLY A 113 19.30 -2.17 -0.98
N GLU A 114 18.49 -1.42 -0.22
CA GLU A 114 18.83 -0.13 0.38
C GLU A 114 18.05 0.08 1.69
N PRO A 115 18.50 0.98 2.59
CA PRO A 115 17.81 1.24 3.84
C PRO A 115 16.35 1.68 3.64
N VAL A 116 15.43 0.95 4.27
CA VAL A 116 14.01 1.31 4.37
C VAL A 116 13.75 1.89 5.76
N HIS A 117 13.16 3.07 5.81
CA HIS A 117 12.85 3.82 7.02
C HIS A 117 11.34 3.95 7.19
N ARG A 118 10.89 4.21 8.42
CA ARG A 118 9.49 4.58 8.63
C ARG A 118 9.21 5.92 7.94
N CYS A 119 8.02 6.04 7.35
CA CYS A 119 7.57 7.30 6.78
C CYS A 119 7.54 8.41 7.86
N PRO A 120 8.21 9.55 7.62
CA PRO A 120 8.25 10.68 8.55
C PRO A 120 6.93 11.48 8.57
N TYR A 121 6.13 11.40 7.50
CA TYR A 121 4.83 12.07 7.44
C TYR A 121 3.73 11.14 7.95
N GLU A 122 3.22 11.43 9.15
CA GLU A 122 2.29 10.55 9.83
C GLU A 122 1.05 10.13 9.00
N PRO A 123 0.37 11.03 8.25
CA PRO A 123 -0.81 10.66 7.46
C PRO A 123 -0.56 9.62 6.36
N GLU A 124 0.71 9.42 5.94
CA GLU A 124 1.11 8.45 4.92
C GLU A 124 1.69 7.15 5.49
N GLN A 125 1.81 7.02 6.81
CA GLN A 125 2.38 5.82 7.43
C GLN A 125 1.55 4.57 7.12
N PHE A 126 0.23 4.66 7.24
CA PHE A 126 -0.66 3.56 6.89
C PHE A 126 -2.11 4.01 6.66
N VAL A 127 -2.79 3.34 5.74
CA VAL A 127 -4.18 3.62 5.37
C VAL A 127 -4.90 2.32 4.98
N ILE A 128 -6.14 2.16 5.42
CA ILE A 128 -7.01 1.11 4.91
C ILE A 128 -7.72 1.63 3.67
N THR A 129 -7.77 0.81 2.61
CA THR A 129 -8.54 1.13 1.40
C THR A 129 -9.46 -0.03 1.04
N CYS A 130 -10.73 0.28 0.79
CA CYS A 130 -11.77 -0.64 0.35
C CYS A 130 -12.38 -0.18 -0.98
N LEU A 131 -12.37 -1.06 -1.98
CA LEU A 131 -13.12 -0.93 -3.23
C LEU A 131 -14.32 -1.87 -3.14
N GLU A 132 -15.52 -1.35 -3.32
CA GLU A 132 -16.77 -2.06 -2.97
C GLU A 132 -17.89 -1.89 -3.99
N LYS A 133 -17.72 -1.02 -5.00
CA LYS A 133 -18.67 -0.79 -6.09
C LYS A 133 -18.02 -1.02 -7.44
N ASP A 134 -18.83 -1.34 -8.44
CA ASP A 134 -18.37 -1.44 -9.82
C ASP A 134 -17.79 -0.10 -10.30
N GLY A 135 -16.62 -0.19 -10.92
CA GLY A 135 -15.84 0.97 -11.36
C GLY A 135 -14.99 1.61 -10.25
N ASP A 136 -15.03 1.10 -9.01
CA ASP A 136 -14.11 1.53 -7.95
C ASP A 136 -12.67 1.23 -8.34
N THR A 137 -11.80 2.21 -8.08
CA THR A 137 -10.40 2.16 -8.48
C THR A 137 -9.58 3.12 -7.64
N HIS A 138 -8.32 2.74 -7.46
CA HIS A 138 -7.25 3.65 -7.11
C HIS A 138 -6.54 3.98 -8.43
N GLY A 139 -6.87 5.12 -9.06
CA GLY A 139 -6.39 5.50 -10.39
C GLY A 139 -4.88 5.64 -10.50
N TRP A 140 -4.36 5.90 -11.71
CA TRP A 140 -2.92 6.00 -11.97
C TRP A 140 -2.25 7.11 -11.16
N HIS A 141 -1.19 6.78 -10.42
CA HIS A 141 -0.42 7.73 -9.62
C HIS A 141 0.99 7.23 -9.28
N TRP A 142 1.75 8.13 -8.66
CA TRP A 142 2.93 7.84 -7.86
C TRP A 142 2.62 8.26 -6.42
N ASP A 143 3.45 7.79 -5.49
CA ASP A 143 3.42 8.25 -4.11
C ASP A 143 4.59 9.20 -3.83
N ASP A 144 4.48 9.97 -2.75
CA ASP A 144 5.53 10.89 -2.32
C ASP A 144 6.75 10.13 -1.77
N PHE A 145 6.53 9.08 -0.97
CA PHE A 145 7.60 8.27 -0.41
C PHE A 145 7.99 7.09 -1.29
N THR A 146 9.22 6.60 -1.11
CA THR A 146 9.82 5.61 -2.01
C THR A 146 9.14 4.25 -1.97
N PHE A 147 8.64 3.81 -0.80
CA PHE A 147 8.22 2.42 -0.62
C PHE A 147 6.81 2.29 -0.07
N ALA A 148 6.09 1.29 -0.55
CA ALA A 148 4.83 0.85 0.04
C ALA A 148 4.83 -0.67 0.25
N LEU A 149 4.52 -1.13 1.46
CA LEU A 149 4.18 -2.51 1.72
C LEU A 149 2.66 -2.64 1.81
N VAL A 150 2.07 -3.34 0.85
CA VAL A 150 0.62 -3.50 0.77
C VAL A 150 0.22 -4.90 1.19
N TRP A 151 -0.71 -4.98 2.13
CA TRP A 151 -1.31 -6.21 2.64
C TRP A 151 -2.69 -6.40 2.00
N VAL A 152 -2.86 -7.50 1.26
CA VAL A 152 -4.12 -7.84 0.61
C VAL A 152 -4.99 -8.65 1.55
N VAL A 153 -6.08 -8.04 2.04
CA VAL A 153 -7.02 -8.69 2.96
C VAL A 153 -8.13 -9.41 2.21
N GLU A 154 -8.70 -8.74 1.20
CA GLU A 154 -9.74 -9.27 0.33
C GLU A 154 -9.44 -8.78 -1.09
N CYS A 155 -9.68 -9.61 -2.09
CA CYS A 155 -9.67 -9.20 -3.49
C CYS A 155 -10.65 -10.09 -4.28
N PRO A 156 -11.25 -9.57 -5.37
CA PRO A 156 -12.14 -10.36 -6.21
C PRO A 156 -11.30 -11.33 -7.08
N PRO A 157 -11.94 -12.32 -7.74
CA PRO A 157 -11.32 -13.05 -8.84
C PRO A 157 -10.75 -12.08 -9.89
N VAL A 158 -9.65 -12.46 -10.54
CA VAL A 158 -8.92 -11.57 -11.46
C VAL A 158 -9.76 -11.11 -12.65
N GLU A 159 -10.72 -11.94 -13.08
CA GLU A 159 -11.68 -11.64 -14.15
C GLU A 159 -12.57 -10.43 -13.81
N ASN A 160 -12.74 -10.15 -12.52
CA ASN A 160 -13.53 -9.02 -12.00
C ASN A 160 -12.65 -7.79 -11.69
N GLY A 161 -11.40 -7.75 -12.15
CA GLY A 161 -10.49 -6.62 -11.92
C GLY A 161 -9.85 -6.61 -10.53
N GLY A 162 -9.55 -5.43 -9.98
CA GLY A 162 -8.94 -5.29 -8.65
C GLY A 162 -7.46 -5.68 -8.54
N PHE A 163 -6.87 -6.20 -9.61
CA PHE A 163 -5.43 -6.43 -9.74
C PHE A 163 -4.65 -5.10 -9.88
N VAL A 164 -3.35 -5.15 -9.65
CA VAL A 164 -2.47 -3.97 -9.73
C VAL A 164 -1.89 -3.88 -11.13
N GLN A 165 -1.81 -2.67 -11.67
CA GLN A 165 -1.03 -2.38 -12.88
C GLN A 165 0.05 -1.35 -12.58
N CYS A 166 1.20 -1.49 -13.24
CA CYS A 166 2.33 -0.61 -13.00
C CYS A 166 3.19 -0.37 -14.24
N VAL A 167 3.92 0.75 -14.23
CA VAL A 167 4.96 1.13 -15.18
C VAL A 167 6.19 1.57 -14.39
N PRO A 168 7.21 0.71 -14.25
CA PRO A 168 8.42 1.03 -13.48
C PRO A 168 9.35 1.97 -14.24
N GLY A 169 10.29 2.59 -13.51
CA GLY A 169 11.35 3.42 -14.10
C GLY A 169 10.83 4.76 -14.64
N THR A 170 9.78 5.29 -14.01
CA THR A 170 9.14 6.55 -14.37
C THR A 170 9.44 7.62 -13.31
N SER A 171 9.06 8.86 -13.56
CA SER A 171 9.23 9.98 -12.63
C SER A 171 7.97 10.83 -12.56
N TRP A 172 7.69 11.40 -11.40
CA TRP A 172 6.51 12.24 -11.19
C TRP A 172 6.86 13.74 -11.23
N ASP A 173 6.42 14.45 -12.27
CA ASP A 173 6.34 15.92 -12.26
C ASP A 173 4.90 16.33 -11.96
N LYS A 174 4.61 16.74 -10.72
CA LYS A 174 3.26 17.12 -10.27
C LYS A 174 2.62 18.23 -11.12
N ARG A 175 3.44 19.11 -11.73
CA ARG A 175 2.95 20.22 -12.56
C ARG A 175 2.63 19.77 -13.99
N LYS A 176 3.23 18.65 -14.43
CA LYS A 176 3.03 18.10 -15.77
C LYS A 176 3.13 16.57 -15.74
N PRO A 177 2.13 15.86 -15.17
CA PRO A 177 2.23 14.42 -14.93
C PRO A 177 2.38 13.59 -16.20
N ALA A 178 1.69 13.99 -17.28
CA ALA A 178 1.83 13.44 -18.63
C ALA A 178 1.73 11.90 -18.70
N ILE A 179 0.80 11.32 -17.95
CA ILE A 179 0.64 9.87 -17.76
C ILE A 179 0.45 9.13 -19.11
N ASN A 180 -0.28 9.72 -20.05
CA ASN A 180 -0.48 9.11 -21.37
C ASN A 180 0.83 8.97 -22.17
N ARG A 181 1.81 9.84 -21.95
CA ARG A 181 3.12 9.74 -22.61
C ARG A 181 3.87 8.52 -22.10
N VAL A 182 3.83 8.29 -20.79
CA VAL A 182 4.42 7.11 -20.13
C VAL A 182 3.89 5.82 -20.74
N PHE A 183 2.59 5.72 -21.01
CA PHE A 183 1.99 4.52 -21.62
C PHE A 183 2.44 4.23 -23.05
N VAL A 184 2.84 5.27 -23.80
CA VAL A 184 3.34 5.10 -25.18
C VAL A 184 4.81 4.69 -25.17
N GLU A 185 5.57 5.11 -24.16
CA GLU A 185 7.02 4.89 -24.08
C GLU A 185 7.40 3.60 -23.34
N HIS A 186 6.53 3.10 -22.46
CA HIS A 186 6.84 1.99 -21.56
C HIS A 186 5.74 0.92 -21.52
N PRO A 187 6.10 -0.35 -21.30
CA PRO A 187 5.11 -1.42 -21.12
C PRO A 187 4.38 -1.30 -19.78
N ILE A 188 3.11 -1.74 -19.77
CA ILE A 188 2.33 -1.89 -18.54
C ILE A 188 2.44 -3.35 -18.07
N TYR A 189 2.86 -3.53 -16.81
CA TYR A 189 2.84 -4.83 -16.14
C TYR A 189 1.59 -4.95 -15.27
N SER A 190 1.09 -6.17 -15.10
CA SER A 190 -0.08 -6.47 -14.27
C SER A 190 0.26 -7.56 -13.26
N MET A 191 -0.20 -7.40 -12.02
CA MET A 191 0.01 -8.34 -10.91
C MET A 191 -1.33 -8.83 -10.38
N GLU A 192 -1.62 -10.10 -10.62
CA GLU A 192 -2.71 -10.81 -9.95
C GLU A 192 -2.41 -10.98 -8.45
N LEU A 193 -3.43 -10.89 -7.61
CA LEU A 193 -3.31 -10.91 -6.15
C LEU A 193 -4.34 -11.88 -5.56
N PHE A 194 -3.98 -12.48 -4.42
CA PHE A 194 -4.87 -13.33 -3.63
C PHE A 194 -4.99 -12.79 -2.19
N PRO A 195 -6.08 -13.10 -1.47
CA PRO A 195 -6.15 -12.80 -0.04
C PRO A 195 -4.95 -13.38 0.72
N GLY A 196 -4.32 -12.57 1.56
CA GLY A 196 -3.09 -12.91 2.27
C GLY A 196 -1.79 -12.61 1.51
N ASP A 197 -1.85 -12.15 0.26
CA ASP A 197 -0.67 -11.64 -0.44
C ASP A 197 -0.15 -10.36 0.18
N LEU A 198 1.18 -10.22 0.17
CA LEU A 198 1.86 -8.97 0.43
C LEU A 198 2.69 -8.60 -0.79
N TYR A 199 2.74 -7.32 -1.13
CA TYR A 199 3.68 -6.83 -2.13
C TYR A 199 4.39 -5.56 -1.66
N LEU A 200 5.69 -5.50 -1.93
CA LEU A 200 6.51 -4.30 -1.77
C LEU A 200 6.58 -3.60 -3.13
N MET A 201 6.36 -2.30 -3.16
CA MET A 201 6.44 -1.49 -4.37
C MET A 201 7.36 -0.28 -4.14
N ARG A 202 8.12 0.09 -5.18
CA ARG A 202 8.85 1.36 -5.23
C ARG A 202 7.97 2.42 -5.87
N THR A 203 7.18 3.12 -5.06
CA THR A 203 6.00 3.88 -5.49
C THR A 203 6.32 5.24 -6.09
N ASN A 204 7.42 5.89 -5.69
CA ASN A 204 7.83 7.20 -6.23
C ASN A 204 8.32 7.15 -7.70
N THR A 205 8.76 5.99 -8.18
CA THR A 205 9.31 5.79 -9.53
C THR A 205 8.56 4.72 -10.33
N THR A 206 7.44 4.24 -9.80
CA THR A 206 6.57 3.28 -10.44
C THR A 206 5.17 3.85 -10.53
N LEU A 207 4.78 4.32 -11.72
CA LEU A 207 3.41 4.73 -11.98
C LEU A 207 2.51 3.51 -11.78
N HIS A 208 1.49 3.60 -10.94
CA HIS A 208 0.70 2.43 -10.59
C HIS A 208 -0.77 2.76 -10.37
N ARG A 209 -1.61 1.73 -10.52
CA ARG A 209 -3.06 1.79 -10.23
C ARG A 209 -3.59 0.46 -9.77
N VAL A 210 -4.82 0.48 -9.27
CA VAL A 210 -5.69 -0.69 -9.16
C VAL A 210 -6.66 -0.69 -10.33
N PHE A 211 -6.66 -1.76 -11.14
CA PHE A 211 -7.61 -1.91 -12.24
C PHE A 211 -9.05 -1.88 -11.68
N PRO A 212 -9.99 -1.15 -12.31
CA PRO A 212 -11.33 -1.00 -11.77
C PRO A 212 -12.00 -2.34 -11.44
N VAL A 213 -12.64 -2.42 -10.27
CA VAL A 213 -13.40 -3.60 -9.87
C VAL A 213 -14.70 -3.69 -10.67
N GLN A 214 -15.08 -4.90 -11.08
CA GLN A 214 -16.29 -5.26 -11.79
C GLN A 214 -16.92 -6.46 -11.06
N GLY A 215 -17.57 -6.20 -9.93
CA GLY A 215 -18.09 -7.21 -9.02
C GLY A 215 -17.10 -7.67 -7.94
N GLY A 216 -17.59 -7.86 -6.72
CA GLY A 216 -16.78 -8.24 -5.57
C GLY A 216 -16.18 -7.03 -4.83
N ARG A 217 -15.21 -7.28 -3.96
CA ARG A 217 -14.57 -6.25 -3.13
C ARG A 217 -13.06 -6.45 -3.07
N ARG A 218 -12.35 -5.35 -2.86
CA ARG A 218 -10.91 -5.35 -2.58
C ARG A 218 -10.63 -4.55 -1.33
N LYS A 219 -9.99 -5.16 -0.33
CA LYS A 219 -9.57 -4.53 0.92
C LYS A 219 -8.08 -4.68 1.10
N ILE A 220 -7.40 -3.59 1.41
CA ILE A 220 -5.97 -3.57 1.71
C ILE A 220 -5.65 -2.70 2.91
N VAL A 221 -4.48 -2.95 3.49
CA VAL A 221 -3.72 -1.94 4.23
C VAL A 221 -2.52 -1.56 3.36
N ASN A 222 -2.37 -0.28 3.07
CA ASN A 222 -1.12 0.26 2.55
C ASN A 222 -0.29 0.79 3.73
N MET A 223 0.99 0.42 3.79
CA MET A 223 1.98 0.95 4.75
C MET A 223 3.10 1.67 3.97
N GLY A 224 3.22 2.98 4.17
CA GLY A 224 4.24 3.81 3.52
C GLY A 224 5.56 3.82 4.26
N TYR A 225 6.66 3.70 3.52
CA TYR A 225 8.03 3.72 4.03
C TYR A 225 8.92 4.64 3.18
N ALA A 226 9.95 5.18 3.79
CA ALA A 226 10.87 6.14 3.19
C ALA A 226 12.19 5.48 2.81
N SER A 227 12.81 5.95 1.73
CA SER A 227 14.25 5.75 1.51
C SER A 227 15.05 6.76 2.32
N THR A 228 16.37 6.61 2.36
CA THR A 228 17.25 7.60 3.01
C THR A 228 17.13 8.99 2.37
N SER A 229 16.94 9.07 1.04
CA SER A 229 16.78 10.36 0.36
C SER A 229 15.50 11.09 0.73
N ASP A 230 14.44 10.35 1.05
CA ASP A 230 13.16 10.94 1.43
C ASP A 230 13.23 11.61 2.81
N LEU A 231 14.13 11.20 3.70
CA LEU A 231 14.25 11.80 5.05
C LEU A 231 14.73 13.26 5.02
N SER A 232 15.37 13.67 3.92
CA SER A 232 15.84 15.04 3.69
C SER A 232 15.03 15.80 2.65
N GLY A 233 14.03 15.15 2.03
CA GLY A 233 13.23 15.73 0.96
C GLY A 233 12.19 16.71 1.50
N ASP A 234 11.99 17.81 0.78
CA ASP A 234 10.85 18.70 0.97
C ASP A 234 9.74 18.26 -0.01
N PHE A 235 8.73 17.56 0.51
CA PHE A 235 7.63 17.02 -0.30
C PHE A 235 6.37 17.85 -0.09
N SER A 236 5.70 18.23 -1.18
CA SER A 236 4.34 18.77 -1.10
C SER A 236 3.36 17.61 -0.97
N HIS A 237 2.72 17.42 0.18
CA HIS A 237 1.78 16.30 0.40
C HIS A 237 0.37 16.55 -0.18
N GLU A 238 0.29 17.33 -1.25
CA GLU A 238 -0.95 17.94 -1.77
C GLU A 238 -2.03 16.91 -2.12
N THR A 239 -1.65 15.77 -2.68
CA THR A 239 -2.61 14.70 -3.03
C THR A 239 -3.21 14.06 -1.78
N MET A 240 -2.39 13.80 -0.76
CA MET A 240 -2.84 13.22 0.50
C MET A 240 -3.66 14.22 1.30
N ASP A 241 -3.22 15.48 1.38
CA ASP A 241 -3.92 16.53 2.10
C ASP A 241 -5.31 16.78 1.50
N GLN A 242 -5.43 16.81 0.17
CA GLN A 242 -6.72 16.96 -0.51
C GLN A 242 -7.64 15.74 -0.29
N LEU A 243 -7.08 14.52 -0.22
CA LEU A 243 -7.83 13.28 0.06
C LEU A 243 -8.44 13.30 1.48
N TRP A 244 -7.76 13.94 2.43
CA TRP A 244 -8.19 14.04 3.83
C TRP A 244 -9.05 15.27 4.13
N ALA A 245 -8.83 16.39 3.45
CA ALA A 245 -9.54 17.65 3.67
C ALA A 245 -11.04 17.60 3.30
N THR A 246 -11.47 16.62 2.52
CA THR A 246 -12.83 16.56 1.94
C THR A 246 -13.79 15.59 2.63
N ALA A 247 -13.41 14.96 3.75
CA ALA A 247 -14.41 14.33 4.60
C ALA A 247 -15.27 15.45 5.23
N PRO A 248 -16.61 15.43 5.13
CA PRO A 248 -17.43 16.32 5.94
C PRO A 248 -17.09 16.03 7.40
N ALA A 249 -16.67 17.05 8.15
CA ALA A 249 -16.86 17.03 9.58
C ALA A 249 -18.34 16.67 9.80
N GLY A 250 -18.59 15.60 10.55
CA GLY A 250 -19.93 15.04 10.69
C GLY A 250 -20.97 16.11 10.98
N GLU A 251 -22.06 16.08 10.22
CA GLU A 251 -23.31 16.59 10.77
C GLU A 251 -23.83 15.51 11.72
N VAL A 252 -23.92 15.91 12.99
CA VAL A 252 -24.52 15.17 14.12
C VAL A 252 -25.98 14.84 13.83
#